data_AF-A0A8R7UAC2-F1
#
_entry.id   AF-A0A8R7UAC2-F1
#
_cell.length_a   1.000
_cell.length_b   1.000
_cell.length_c   1.000
_cell.angle_alpha   90.00
_cell.angle_beta   90.00
_cell.angle_gamma   90.00
#
_symmetry.space_group_name_H-M   'P 1'
#
loop_
_entity.id
_entity.type
_entity.pdbx_description
1 polymer ?
#
loop_
_entity_poly.entity_id
_entity_poly.type
_entity_poly.pdbx_seq_one_letter_code
_entity_poly.pdbx_strand_id
1 'polypeptide(L)'
;AIKRVQALAESESGRKLRTLRTDRGGEFTSGSFTAYCAELGVSRHLTAPYSPQQNGVVERRNGTVVGMARSLLKAKGVPGEFWGEAVTTAVFLLNRAPTKSLDGVTPFE
;
A
#
# COMPACT_ATOMS: atom_id res chain seq x y z
N ALA A 1 2.59 -13.31 4.88
CA ALA A 1 1.71 -12.14 4.71
C ALA A 1 1.71 -11.63 3.26
N ILE A 2 2.83 -11.16 2.72
CA ILE A 2 2.92 -10.51 1.39
C ILE A 2 2.30 -11.37 0.27
N LYS A 3 2.61 -12.68 0.22
CA LYS A 3 2.06 -13.60 -0.81
C LYS A 3 0.52 -13.61 -0.86
N ARG A 4 -0.15 -13.57 0.30
CA ARG A 4 -1.61 -13.58 0.39
C ARG A 4 -2.20 -12.24 -0.07
N VAL A 5 -1.59 -11.13 0.33
CA VAL A 5 -2.01 -9.79 -0.08
C VAL A 5 -1.84 -9.60 -1.59
N GLN A 6 -0.73 -10.07 -2.16
CA GLN A 6 -0.52 -10.04 -3.61
C GLN A 6 -1.60 -10.84 -4.34
N ALA A 7 -1.84 -12.09 -3.93
CA ALA A 7 -2.83 -12.95 -4.60
C ALA A 7 -4.24 -12.34 -4.56
N LEU A 8 -4.64 -11.78 -3.42
CA LEU A 8 -5.93 -11.09 -3.28
C LEU A 8 -6.00 -9.87 -4.20
N ALA A 9 -4.98 -9.00 -4.19
CA ALA A 9 -4.96 -7.80 -5.00
C ALA A 9 -4.99 -8.10 -6.52
N GLU A 10 -4.28 -9.13 -6.97
CA GLU A 10 -4.33 -9.57 -8.37
C GLU A 10 -5.69 -10.15 -8.75
N SER A 11 -6.34 -10.89 -7.84
CA SER A 11 -7.68 -11.44 -8.05
C SER A 11 -8.75 -10.36 -8.11
N GLU A 12 -8.69 -9.37 -7.22
CA GLU A 12 -9.67 -8.27 -7.15
C GLU A 12 -9.51 -7.30 -8.33
N SER A 13 -8.27 -7.00 -8.73
CA SER A 13 -8.01 -6.05 -9.83
C SER A 13 -8.04 -6.69 -11.21
N GLY A 14 -7.96 -8.02 -11.31
CA GLY A 14 -7.75 -8.74 -12.57
C GLY A 14 -6.39 -8.47 -13.24
N ARG A 15 -5.47 -7.79 -12.55
CA ARG A 15 -4.16 -7.37 -13.10
C ARG A 15 -3.04 -8.09 -12.37
N LYS A 16 -2.10 -8.68 -13.13
CA LYS A 16 -0.90 -9.32 -12.59
C LYS A 16 0.17 -8.30 -12.20
N LEU A 17 0.80 -8.49 -11.05
CA LEU A 17 1.94 -7.69 -10.62
C LEU A 17 3.13 -7.96 -11.54
N ARG A 18 3.63 -6.94 -12.23
CA ARG A 18 4.80 -7.06 -13.12
C ARG A 18 6.09 -6.57 -12.49
N THR A 19 6.01 -5.45 -11.77
CA THR A 19 7.16 -4.80 -11.16
C THR A 19 6.82 -4.36 -9.75
N LEU A 20 7.69 -4.69 -8.80
CA LEU A 20 7.55 -4.33 -7.41
C LEU A 20 8.74 -3.49 -6.96
N ARG A 21 8.48 -2.21 -6.64
CA ARG A 21 9.46 -1.31 -6.05
C ARG A 21 9.32 -1.26 -4.53
N THR A 22 10.39 -1.55 -3.80
CA THR A 22 10.43 -1.46 -2.33
C THR A 22 11.69 -0.74 -1.87
N ASP A 23 11.73 -0.37 -0.59
CA ASP A 23 12.99 -0.04 0.05
C ASP A 23 13.85 -1.28 0.26
N ARG A 24 14.99 -1.09 0.92
CA ARG A 24 15.95 -2.14 1.29
C ARG A 24 15.67 -2.74 2.67
N GLY A 25 14.41 -2.71 3.14
CA GLY A 25 14.01 -3.42 4.36
C GLY A 25 14.35 -4.91 4.28
N GLY A 26 14.78 -5.48 5.40
CA GLY A 26 15.29 -6.86 5.46
C GLY A 26 14.29 -7.90 4.97
N GLU A 27 12.99 -7.66 5.19
CA GLU A 27 11.91 -8.49 4.69
C GLU A 27 11.87 -8.55 3.15
N PHE A 28 12.24 -7.46 2.48
CA PHE A 28 12.21 -7.31 1.02
C PHE A 28 13.50 -7.72 0.33
N THR A 29 14.60 -7.86 1.08
CA THR A 29 15.92 -8.31 0.60
C THR A 29 16.22 -9.77 0.95
N SER A 30 15.29 -10.47 1.61
CA SER A 30 15.46 -11.89 1.93
C SER A 30 15.57 -12.75 0.66
N GLY A 31 16.41 -13.79 0.71
CA GLY A 31 16.59 -14.72 -0.42
C GLY A 31 15.30 -15.45 -0.79
N SER A 32 14.49 -15.82 0.20
CA SER A 32 13.18 -16.46 0.00
C SER A 32 12.18 -15.55 -0.71
N PHE A 33 12.19 -14.24 -0.41
CA PHE A 33 11.34 -13.29 -1.11
C PHE A 33 11.82 -13.00 -2.53
N THR A 34 13.14 -12.96 -2.73
CA THR A 34 13.74 -12.82 -4.07
C THR A 34 13.37 -14.00 -4.96
N ALA A 35 13.53 -15.23 -4.47
CA ALA A 35 13.17 -16.45 -5.21
C ALA A 35 11.67 -16.47 -5.55
N TYR A 36 10.81 -16.12 -4.59
CA TYR A 36 9.36 -16.01 -4.82
C TYR A 36 9.00 -15.01 -5.93
N CYS A 37 9.64 -13.85 -5.97
CA CYS A 37 9.38 -12.86 -7.03
C CYS A 37 9.87 -13.36 -8.39
N ALA A 38 11.00 -14.06 -8.43
CA ALA A 38 11.54 -14.65 -9.66
C ALA A 38 10.62 -15.77 -10.22
N GLU A 39 10.10 -16.65 -9.35
CA GLU A 39 9.12 -17.69 -9.73
C GLU A 39 7.86 -17.10 -10.37
N LEU A 40 7.42 -15.93 -9.92
CA LEU A 40 6.26 -15.23 -10.46
C LEU A 40 6.58 -14.31 -11.65
N GLY A 41 7.86 -14.19 -12.04
CA GLY A 41 8.30 -13.27 -13.08
C GLY A 41 8.16 -11.78 -12.72
N VAL A 42 8.12 -11.45 -11.42
CA VAL A 42 8.00 -10.08 -10.92
C VAL A 42 9.38 -9.40 -10.90
N SER A 43 9.53 -8.32 -11.68
CA SER A 43 10.73 -7.48 -11.64
C SER A 43 10.85 -6.73 -10.32
N ARG A 44 12.05 -6.74 -9.72
CA ARG A 44 12.32 -6.16 -8.40
C ARG A 44 13.15 -4.90 -8.52
N HIS A 45 12.60 -3.78 -8.05
CA HIS A 45 13.31 -2.52 -7.98
C HIS A 45 13.53 -2.14 -6.50
N LEU A 46 14.78 -1.96 -6.09
CA LEU A 46 15.11 -1.50 -4.74
C LEU A 46 15.48 -0.02 -4.79
N THR A 47 14.91 0.79 -3.90
CA THR A 47 15.32 2.19 -3.79
C THR A 47 16.77 2.29 -3.30
N ALA A 48 17.48 3.31 -3.77
CA ALA A 48 18.84 3.60 -3.32
C ALA A 48 18.86 3.82 -1.79
N PRO A 49 19.94 3.40 -1.10
CA PRO A 49 20.11 3.72 0.31
C PRO A 49 19.98 5.22 0.55
N TYR A 50 19.39 5.61 1.69
CA TYR A 50 19.23 7.01 2.10
C TYR A 50 18.49 7.91 1.09
N SER A 51 17.69 7.33 0.18
CA SER A 51 16.93 8.06 -0.84
C SER A 51 15.41 7.85 -0.69
N PRO A 52 14.79 8.27 0.44
CA PRO A 52 13.37 8.06 0.73
C PRO A 52 12.45 8.68 -0.33
N GLN A 53 12.91 9.73 -1.03
CA GLN A 53 12.16 10.38 -2.12
C GLN A 53 11.82 9.39 -3.25
N GLN A 54 12.64 8.36 -3.48
CA GLN A 54 12.35 7.31 -4.46
C GLN A 54 11.15 6.46 -4.05
N ASN A 55 10.80 6.39 -2.76
CA ASN A 55 9.61 5.72 -2.26
C ASN A 55 8.47 6.70 -1.90
N GLY A 56 8.60 7.98 -2.28
CA GLY A 56 7.72 9.05 -1.80
C GLY A 56 6.24 8.87 -2.13
N VAL A 57 5.89 8.09 -3.16
CA VAL A 57 4.47 7.76 -3.47
C VAL A 57 3.86 6.89 -2.36
N VAL A 58 4.59 5.85 -1.93
CA VAL A 58 4.15 4.94 -0.86
C VAL A 58 4.12 5.69 0.46
N GLU A 59 5.16 6.46 0.76
CA GLU A 59 5.24 7.24 2.01
C GLU A 59 4.10 8.26 2.11
N ARG A 60 3.82 8.99 1.02
CA ARG A 60 2.69 9.94 0.98
C ARG A 60 1.35 9.23 1.17
N ARG A 61 1.13 8.08 0.51
CA ARG A 61 -0.11 7.32 0.65
C ARG A 61 -0.30 6.81 2.08
N ASN A 62 0.76 6.28 2.70
CA ASN A 62 0.72 5.84 4.09
C ASN A 62 0.42 7.01 5.04
N GLY A 63 1.03 8.18 4.81
CA GLY A 63 0.74 9.40 5.55
C GLY A 63 -0.73 9.82 5.44
N THR A 64 -1.32 9.77 4.25
CA THR A 64 -2.74 10.06 4.03
C THR A 64 -3.65 9.08 4.79
N VAL A 65 -3.35 7.77 4.74
CA VAL A 65 -4.14 6.74 5.43
C VAL A 65 -4.10 6.94 6.94
N VAL A 66 -2.91 7.12 7.52
CA VAL A 66 -2.74 7.32 8.97
C VAL A 66 -3.37 8.64 9.42
N GLY A 67 -3.22 9.71 8.63
CA GLY A 67 -3.86 11.00 8.89
C GLY A 67 -5.37 10.87 8.94
N MET A 68 -5.97 10.23 7.94
CA MET A 68 -7.41 10.02 7.89
C MET A 68 -7.91 9.12 9.03
N ALA A 69 -7.20 8.03 9.35
CA ALA A 69 -7.55 7.15 10.46
C ALA A 69 -7.58 7.93 11.80
N ARG A 70 -6.57 8.77 12.06
CA ARG A 70 -6.53 9.65 13.24
C ARG A 70 -7.69 10.63 13.27
N SER A 71 -8.01 11.23 12.13
CA SER A 71 -9.17 12.14 12.00
C SER A 71 -10.49 11.44 12.27
N LEU A 72 -10.69 10.21 11.77
CA LEU A 72 -11.89 9.41 12.01
C LEU A 72 -12.07 9.10 13.50
N LEU A 73 -11.01 8.62 14.16
CA LEU A 73 -11.02 8.34 15.60
C LEU A 73 -11.37 9.60 16.40
N LYS A 74 -10.68 10.71 16.13
CA LYS A 74 -10.90 11.98 16.83
C LYS A 74 -12.29 12.56 16.60
N ALA A 75 -12.80 12.51 15.37
CA ALA A 75 -14.10 13.07 15.01
C ALA A 75 -15.27 12.35 15.69
N LYS A 76 -15.11 11.07 16.04
CA LYS A 76 -16.15 10.26 16.70
C LYS A 76 -15.83 9.92 18.16
N GLY A 77 -14.74 10.45 18.72
CA GLY A 77 -14.32 10.16 20.09
C GLY A 77 -14.02 8.69 20.33
N VAL A 78 -13.61 7.95 19.29
CA VAL A 78 -13.35 6.51 19.37
C VAL A 78 -11.99 6.29 20.03
N PRO A 79 -11.88 5.35 21.00
CA PRO A 79 -10.59 5.01 21.60
C PRO A 79 -9.54 4.55 20.58
N GLY A 80 -8.27 4.83 20.89
CA GLY A 80 -7.14 4.50 20.02
C GLY A 80 -6.90 3.00 19.80
N GLU A 81 -7.53 2.14 20.61
CA GLU A 81 -7.47 0.68 20.42
C GLU A 81 -8.11 0.23 19.10
N PHE A 82 -9.08 1.00 18.57
CA PHE A 82 -9.76 0.75 17.29
C PHE A 82 -9.00 1.29 16.06
N TRP A 83 -7.68 1.49 16.18
CA TRP A 83 -6.91 2.07 15.08
C TRP A 83 -6.91 1.18 13.82
N GLY A 84 -7.01 -0.14 13.98
CA GLY A 84 -7.04 -1.08 12.86
C GLY A 84 -8.30 -0.94 12.01
N GLU A 85 -9.46 -0.79 12.67
CA GLU A 85 -10.76 -0.52 12.05
C GLU A 85 -10.76 0.87 11.40
N ALA A 86 -10.18 1.87 12.06
CA ALA A 86 -10.05 3.21 11.52
C ALA A 86 -9.18 3.25 10.25
N VAL A 87 -8.06 2.52 10.24
CA VAL A 87 -7.20 2.38 9.05
C VAL A 87 -7.93 1.66 7.92
N THR A 88 -8.62 0.56 8.23
CA THR A 88 -9.41 -0.19 7.23
C THR A 88 -10.50 0.69 6.62
N THR A 89 -11.22 1.46 7.44
CA THR A 89 -12.24 2.42 7.00
C THR A 89 -11.62 3.53 6.15
N ALA A 90 -10.47 4.08 6.57
CA ALA A 90 -9.76 5.09 5.80
C ALA A 90 -9.36 4.58 4.41
N VAL A 91 -8.80 3.37 4.31
CA VAL A 91 -8.44 2.75 3.02
C VAL A 91 -9.67 2.54 2.14
N PHE A 92 -10.77 2.03 2.73
CA PHE A 92 -12.03 1.83 2.01
C PHE A 92 -12.53 3.14 1.36
N LEU A 93 -12.56 4.22 2.14
CA LEU A 93 -13.00 5.54 1.68
C LEU A 93 -12.03 6.14 0.66
N LEU A 94 -10.72 6.07 0.90
CA LEU A 94 -9.70 6.64 0.01
C LEU A 94 -9.58 5.92 -1.33
N ASN A 95 -10.06 4.68 -1.45
CA ASN A 95 -10.14 3.96 -2.72
C ASN A 95 -11.44 4.27 -3.49
N ARG A 96 -12.44 4.87 -2.84
CA ARG A 96 -13.77 5.19 -3.40
C ARG A 96 -14.07 6.70 -3.43
N ALA A 97 -13.07 7.52 -3.11
CA ALA A 97 -13.15 8.96 -3.24
C ALA A 97 -12.40 9.39 -4.50
N PRO A 98 -12.90 10.39 -5.25
CA PRO A 98 -12.17 10.96 -6.37
C PRO A 98 -10.81 11.49 -5.90
N THR A 99 -9.78 11.30 -6.72
CA THR A 99 -8.45 11.84 -6.43
C THR A 99 -8.04 12.78 -7.55
N LYS A 100 -7.27 13.83 -7.27
CA LYS A 100 -6.78 14.76 -8.32
C LYS A 100 -5.95 14.07 -9.41
N SER A 101 -5.46 12.86 -9.14
CA SER A 101 -4.65 12.08 -10.07
C SER A 101 -5.49 11.27 -11.07
N LEU A 102 -6.81 11.19 -10.87
CA LEU A 102 -7.74 10.47 -11.72
C LEU A 102 -8.85 11.45 -12.13
N ASP A 103 -9.11 11.56 -13.43
CA ASP A 103 -10.05 12.56 -13.99
C ASP A 103 -11.51 12.23 -13.66
N GLY A 104 -11.91 12.52 -12.41
CA GLY A 104 -13.27 12.30 -11.92
C GLY A 104 -13.60 10.85 -11.56
N VAL A 105 -12.66 9.92 -11.74
CA VAL A 105 -12.82 8.49 -11.46
C VAL A 105 -12.17 8.15 -10.11
N THR A 106 -12.74 7.19 -9.38
CA THR A 106 -12.17 6.71 -8.12
C THR A 106 -11.09 5.66 -8.37
N PRO A 107 -10.12 5.45 -7.45
CA PRO A 107 -9.13 4.39 -7.60
C PRO A 107 -9.69 2.95 -7.69
N PHE A 108 -10.96 2.75 -7.34
CA PHE A 108 -11.63 1.44 -7.36
C PHE A 108 -12.24 1.09 -8.72
N GLU A 109 -12.58 2.09 -9.52
CA GLU A 109 -13.16 1.93 -10.87
C GLU A 109 -12.06 1.74 -11.93
#